data_AF-A0ABC9XPB4-F1
#
_entry.id   AF-A0ABC9XPB4-F1
#
_cell.length_a   1.000
_cell.length_b   1.000
_cell.length_c   1.000
_cell.angle_alpha   90.00
_cell.angle_beta   90.00
_cell.angle_gamma   90.00
#
_symmetry.space_group_name_H-M   'P 1'
#
loop_
_entity.id
_entity.type
_entity.pdbx_description
1 polymer ?
#
loop_
_entity_poly.entity_id
_entity_poly.type
_entity_poly.pdbx_seq_one_letter_code
_entity_poly.pdbx_strand_id
1 'polypeptide(L)'
;MSPGRHHVTAQRLPGVRTGNLGVLGPVLNLERRGAKPGEEPAGDSPKAENESQPLHGSGICKWFNVRMGFGFLSMTAKGGATLDSPVDVFVHQSKLHMEGFRSLKEGEAVEFTFKKSSKGLESIRVTGPGGVFCIGSERRPKGKSLQKRRSKGDRISNNSNTKALKKKRSSQLDMSWIREGELTIIERFCANIIKAGPMPKHVAFIMDGNRRYAQKCHVERQQGHSQGFDKLAQTLRWCLNLGIREVTVYAFSIENFKRSKEEVDGLMDLARQKFSRLLEEQESLRKHGVCIRVLGDLPLLPVDIQELIAQAVLATRNYNKCFLNVCFAYTSRHEISNAVREMAWGVEQGLLEPSDVSESLLDKCLYTNNSPDPDLLIRTSGEVRLSDFLLWQTSHSCLVFQSVLWPEYSFWNLCEAILRFQMNYSALQKARDSYMEERRRQQMERDQAYVTKKLQQEGFASHGDSQRRRTLLQKCTAMREERIQGFLQALEHKRVDFFERLCMVSA
;
A
#
# COMPACT_ATOMS: atom_id res chain seq x y z
N MET A 1 55.40 -6.89 59.98
CA MET A 1 55.49 -8.26 59.44
C MET A 1 55.11 -8.20 57.96
N SER A 2 55.84 -8.95 57.14
CA SER A 2 56.22 -8.71 55.72
C SER A 2 55.10 -8.99 54.67
N PRO A 3 55.38 -9.01 53.34
CA PRO A 3 55.60 -7.84 52.46
C PRO A 3 54.86 -7.98 51.09
N GLY A 4 55.05 -7.04 50.14
CA GLY A 4 54.81 -7.36 48.72
C GLY A 4 54.60 -6.17 47.77
N ARG A 5 55.70 -5.57 47.27
CA ARG A 5 55.72 -4.78 46.03
C ARG A 5 55.93 -5.73 44.84
N HIS A 6 55.22 -5.54 43.74
CA HIS A 6 55.76 -5.84 42.40
C HIS A 6 55.32 -4.82 41.35
N HIS A 7 56.34 -4.33 40.64
CA HIS A 7 56.32 -3.55 39.42
C HIS A 7 55.59 -4.26 38.27
N VAL A 8 54.93 -3.49 37.39
CA VAL A 8 54.87 -3.82 35.97
C VAL A 8 55.20 -2.58 35.13
N THR A 9 56.17 -2.80 34.26
CA THR A 9 56.90 -1.93 33.34
C THR A 9 56.10 -1.56 32.08
N ALA A 10 56.32 -0.34 31.60
CA ALA A 10 55.98 0.11 30.26
C ALA A 10 56.94 -0.51 29.22
N GLN A 11 56.41 -0.98 28.09
CA GLN A 11 57.16 -1.27 26.87
C GLN A 11 56.76 -0.29 25.77
N ARG A 12 57.76 0.40 25.22
CA ARG A 12 57.73 1.07 23.90
C ARG A 12 58.13 0.03 22.84
N LEU A 13 57.64 0.19 21.60
CA LEU A 13 58.42 0.34 20.34
C LEU A 13 57.48 0.39 19.09
N PRO A 14 57.96 0.76 17.87
CA PRO A 14 57.37 1.84 17.06
C PRO A 14 56.99 1.43 15.62
N GLY A 15 56.57 2.38 14.77
CA GLY A 15 56.90 2.31 13.33
C GLY A 15 55.78 2.65 12.34
N VAL A 16 55.82 3.89 11.87
CA VAL A 16 55.14 4.50 10.72
C VAL A 16 55.21 3.67 9.43
N ARG A 17 54.11 3.66 8.65
CA ARG A 17 54.09 3.85 7.18
C ARG A 17 52.64 4.09 6.71
N THR A 18 52.26 5.36 6.57
CA THR A 18 51.11 5.79 5.76
C THR A 18 51.63 6.66 4.61
N GLY A 19 51.44 6.18 3.39
CA GLY A 19 51.71 6.92 2.16
C GLY A 19 50.41 7.44 1.56
N ASN A 20 50.40 8.75 1.30
CA ASN A 20 49.37 9.52 0.58
C ASN A 20 49.03 8.95 -0.80
N LEU A 21 47.79 9.17 -1.26
CA LEU A 21 47.51 9.94 -2.48
C LEU A 21 46.04 10.40 -2.51
N GLY A 22 45.84 11.71 -2.78
CA GLY A 22 44.55 12.41 -2.85
C GLY A 22 43.62 11.90 -3.96
N VAL A 23 42.38 12.39 -4.09
CA VAL A 23 42.10 13.71 -4.68
C VAL A 23 40.59 14.06 -4.51
N LEU A 24 40.34 15.29 -4.01
CA LEU A 24 39.29 16.30 -4.28
C LEU A 24 37.77 15.95 -4.29
N GLY A 25 37.01 16.75 -3.51
CA GLY A 25 35.54 16.82 -3.44
C GLY A 25 34.88 17.67 -4.55
N PRO A 26 33.79 18.45 -4.34
CA PRO A 26 33.22 18.89 -3.05
C PRO A 26 31.70 18.73 -2.87
N VAL A 27 31.34 18.77 -1.59
CA VAL A 27 30.02 19.04 -1.00
C VAL A 27 29.86 20.57 -0.87
N LEU A 28 28.69 21.13 -1.21
CA LEU A 28 28.38 22.54 -0.92
C LEU A 28 27.34 22.65 0.20
N ASN A 29 27.77 23.33 1.26
CA ASN A 29 26.99 23.77 2.42
C ASN A 29 26.00 24.87 2.06
N LEU A 30 24.87 24.86 2.76
CA LEU A 30 23.81 25.86 2.69
C LEU A 30 23.87 26.72 3.95
N GLU A 31 24.23 28.01 3.83
CA GLU A 31 24.04 29.01 4.90
C GLU A 31 22.98 30.03 4.50
N ARG A 32 22.11 30.37 5.46
CA ARG A 32 21.07 31.41 5.38
C ARG A 32 21.63 32.75 5.86
N ARG A 33 21.32 33.84 5.16
CA ARG A 33 21.03 35.17 5.73
C ARG A 33 19.97 35.87 4.87
N GLY A 34 19.06 36.60 5.49
CA GLY A 34 17.95 37.29 4.83
C GLY A 34 17.98 38.81 4.96
N ALA A 35 17.19 39.51 4.14
CA ALA A 35 16.37 40.70 4.42
C ALA A 35 15.65 41.17 3.13
N LYS A 36 14.46 41.77 3.28
CA LYS A 36 13.44 42.21 2.27
C LYS A 36 13.74 43.63 1.69
N PRO A 37 12.78 44.34 1.03
CA PRO A 37 12.12 44.14 -0.28
C PRO A 37 12.20 45.41 -1.18
N GLY A 38 11.87 45.33 -2.48
CA GLY A 38 11.53 46.53 -3.27
C GLY A 38 11.61 46.38 -4.79
N GLU A 39 10.51 46.76 -5.45
CA GLU A 39 10.39 47.32 -6.81
C GLU A 39 10.56 46.40 -8.05
N GLU A 40 9.41 46.07 -8.66
CA GLU A 40 9.23 46.06 -10.12
C GLU A 40 9.10 47.52 -10.62
N PRO A 41 9.42 47.89 -11.89
CA PRO A 41 8.87 47.22 -13.07
C PRO A 41 9.69 47.25 -14.38
N ALA A 42 9.04 46.70 -15.42
CA ALA A 42 9.13 47.01 -16.85
C ALA A 42 10.05 46.14 -17.71
N GLY A 43 9.40 45.14 -18.33
CA GLY A 43 9.31 45.03 -19.79
C GLY A 43 10.59 44.81 -20.57
N ASP A 44 10.79 43.56 -21.05
CA ASP A 44 11.40 43.38 -22.36
C ASP A 44 10.86 42.17 -23.11
N SER A 45 10.85 42.34 -24.41
CA SER A 45 10.17 41.59 -25.47
C SER A 45 10.84 40.22 -25.72
N PRO A 46 10.15 39.26 -26.37
CA PRO A 46 10.64 37.89 -26.46
C PRO A 46 11.84 37.79 -27.41
N LYS A 47 12.98 37.31 -26.91
CA LYS A 47 14.12 36.92 -27.74
C LYS A 47 13.74 35.68 -28.56
N ALA A 48 13.81 35.83 -29.88
CA ALA A 48 13.62 34.78 -30.87
C ALA A 48 14.60 33.62 -30.63
N GLU A 49 14.06 32.43 -30.37
CA GLU A 49 14.80 31.18 -30.43
C GLU A 49 14.91 30.74 -31.89
N ASN A 50 16.13 30.37 -32.27
CA ASN A 50 16.56 29.95 -33.59
C ASN A 50 15.72 28.76 -34.13
N GLU A 51 14.82 28.99 -35.09
CA GLU A 51 14.02 27.94 -35.73
C GLU A 51 14.93 27.04 -36.61
N SER A 52 15.30 25.87 -36.09
CA SER A 52 15.84 24.79 -36.91
C SER A 52 14.77 24.34 -37.91
N GLN A 53 15.07 24.40 -39.22
CA GLN A 53 14.13 23.99 -40.27
C GLN A 53 13.54 22.58 -40.01
N PRO A 54 12.23 22.39 -40.21
CA PRO A 54 11.58 21.10 -39.99
C PRO A 54 12.11 20.03 -40.95
N LEU A 55 12.57 18.90 -40.38
CA LEU A 55 13.10 17.77 -41.14
C LEU A 55 11.95 16.89 -41.62
N HIS A 56 12.09 16.30 -42.81
CA HIS A 56 11.09 15.40 -43.39
C HIS A 56 11.48 13.93 -43.21
N GLY A 57 10.51 13.10 -42.85
CA GLY A 57 10.66 11.65 -42.72
C GLY A 57 9.42 10.90 -43.21
N SER A 58 9.61 9.63 -43.52
CA SER A 58 8.52 8.69 -43.81
C SER A 58 8.73 7.38 -43.03
N GLY A 59 7.64 6.67 -42.80
CA GLY A 59 7.65 5.45 -42.02
C GLY A 59 6.27 4.88 -41.79
N ILE A 60 6.12 4.14 -40.69
CA ILE A 60 4.85 3.53 -40.30
C ILE A 60 4.44 3.93 -38.89
N CYS A 61 3.14 3.93 -38.61
CA CYS A 61 2.64 4.03 -37.24
C CYS A 61 3.00 2.75 -36.46
N LYS A 62 3.94 2.85 -35.51
CA LYS A 62 4.35 1.73 -34.65
C LYS A 62 3.26 1.35 -33.67
N TRP A 63 2.60 2.34 -33.08
CA TRP A 63 1.36 2.19 -32.31
C TRP A 63 0.76 3.57 -32.05
N PHE A 64 -0.56 3.62 -31.85
CA PHE A 64 -1.27 4.84 -31.49
C PHE A 64 -2.36 4.55 -30.47
N ASN A 65 -2.30 5.22 -29.31
CA ASN A 65 -3.31 5.10 -28.29
C ASN A 65 -4.45 6.07 -28.60
N VAL A 66 -5.50 5.54 -29.21
CA VAL A 66 -6.72 6.24 -29.59
C VAL A 66 -7.38 6.99 -28.42
N ARG A 67 -7.31 6.47 -27.20
CA ARG A 67 -7.93 7.08 -26.02
C ARG A 67 -7.11 8.26 -25.48
N MET A 68 -5.78 8.15 -25.52
CA MET A 68 -4.88 9.20 -25.01
C MET A 68 -4.46 10.20 -26.08
N GLY A 69 -4.72 9.91 -27.35
CA GLY A 69 -4.45 10.81 -28.47
C GLY A 69 -2.96 10.94 -28.80
N PHE A 70 -2.13 9.94 -28.52
CA PHE A 70 -0.71 9.96 -28.89
C PHE A 70 -0.18 8.56 -29.19
N GLY A 71 0.98 8.50 -29.86
CA GLY A 71 1.66 7.27 -30.24
C GLY A 71 3.10 7.50 -30.67
N PHE A 72 3.67 6.49 -31.32
CA PHE A 72 4.99 6.56 -31.94
C PHE A 72 4.94 6.09 -33.39
N LEU A 73 5.69 6.79 -34.23
CA LEU A 73 5.97 6.42 -35.60
C LEU A 73 7.36 5.77 -35.64
N SER A 74 7.51 4.73 -36.45
CA SER A 74 8.81 4.14 -36.77
C SER A 74 9.28 4.74 -38.08
N MET A 75 10.23 5.68 -38.02
CA MET A 75 10.80 6.35 -39.19
C MET A 75 11.78 5.41 -39.88
N THR A 76 11.53 5.13 -41.16
CA THR A 76 12.35 4.23 -41.98
C THR A 76 13.10 4.96 -43.09
N ALA A 77 12.71 6.20 -43.43
CA ALA A 77 13.47 7.06 -44.32
C ALA A 77 13.46 8.52 -43.86
N LYS A 78 14.56 9.24 -44.15
CA LYS A 78 14.73 10.68 -43.85
C LYS A 78 15.18 11.39 -45.12
N GLY A 79 14.41 12.39 -45.57
CA GLY A 79 14.71 13.13 -46.80
C GLY A 79 14.83 12.25 -48.06
N GLY A 80 14.12 11.12 -48.11
CA GLY A 80 14.17 10.16 -49.23
C GLY A 80 15.26 9.08 -49.14
N ALA A 81 16.21 9.19 -48.18
CA ALA A 81 17.20 8.14 -47.93
C ALA A 81 16.71 7.14 -46.88
N THR A 82 16.87 5.84 -47.14
CA THR A 82 16.54 4.76 -46.20
C THR A 82 17.50 4.74 -45.02
N LEU A 83 16.98 4.49 -43.82
CA LEU A 83 17.75 4.36 -42.59
C LEU A 83 18.10 2.88 -42.33
N ASP A 84 19.33 2.61 -41.88
CA ASP A 84 19.77 1.26 -41.52
C ASP A 84 19.03 0.69 -40.29
N SER A 85 18.46 1.56 -39.46
CA SER A 85 17.67 1.17 -38.30
C SER A 85 16.51 2.15 -38.10
N PRO A 86 15.27 1.66 -37.88
CA PRO A 86 14.14 2.54 -37.69
C PRO A 86 14.27 3.36 -36.40
N VAL A 87 13.88 4.64 -36.47
CA VAL A 87 13.95 5.56 -35.32
C VAL A 87 12.54 5.92 -34.87
N ASP A 88 12.28 5.84 -33.56
CA ASP A 88 10.98 6.18 -32.99
C ASP A 88 10.78 7.72 -32.94
N VAL A 89 9.65 8.19 -33.47
CA VAL A 89 9.23 9.60 -33.48
C VAL A 89 7.90 9.73 -32.77
N PHE A 90 7.82 10.60 -31.77
CA PHE A 90 6.59 10.84 -31.02
C PHE A 90 5.53 11.56 -31.88
N VAL A 91 4.27 11.13 -31.77
CA VAL A 91 3.14 11.75 -32.46
C VAL A 91 1.97 11.99 -31.53
N HIS A 92 1.37 13.18 -31.63
CA HIS A 92 0.14 13.57 -30.94
C HIS A 92 -0.99 13.77 -31.95
N GLN A 93 -2.23 13.47 -31.55
CA GLN A 93 -3.43 13.51 -32.40
C GLN A 93 -3.64 14.86 -33.08
N SER A 94 -3.25 15.96 -32.43
CA SER A 94 -3.37 17.32 -32.97
C SER A 94 -2.47 17.57 -34.18
N LYS A 95 -1.50 16.69 -34.45
CA LYS A 95 -0.56 16.79 -35.57
C LYS A 95 -0.99 15.97 -36.79
N LEU A 96 -2.05 15.17 -36.66
CA LEU A 96 -2.56 14.30 -37.72
C LEU A 96 -3.39 15.10 -38.73
N HIS A 97 -3.04 15.00 -40.00
CA HIS A 97 -3.81 15.50 -41.11
C HIS A 97 -4.85 14.46 -41.51
N MET A 98 -6.09 14.62 -41.03
CA MET A 98 -7.19 13.72 -41.33
C MET A 98 -8.55 14.37 -41.06
N GLU A 99 -9.60 13.83 -41.66
CA GLU A 99 -10.98 14.21 -41.39
C GLU A 99 -11.60 13.33 -40.31
N GLY A 100 -12.45 13.94 -39.45
CA GLY A 100 -13.17 13.21 -38.42
C GLY A 100 -12.31 12.84 -37.20
N PHE A 101 -12.36 11.57 -36.80
CA PHE A 101 -11.82 11.13 -35.52
C PHE A 101 -10.31 10.89 -35.58
N ARG A 102 -9.53 11.74 -34.89
CA ARG A 102 -8.06 11.79 -35.00
C ARG A 102 -7.37 10.56 -34.40
N SER A 103 -6.93 9.65 -35.25
CA SER A 103 -6.24 8.41 -34.87
C SER A 103 -5.32 7.91 -35.98
N LEU A 104 -4.40 7.02 -35.66
CA LEU A 104 -3.61 6.26 -36.63
C LEU A 104 -3.87 4.75 -36.45
N LYS A 105 -3.86 4.00 -37.54
CA LYS A 105 -3.89 2.53 -37.51
C LYS A 105 -2.46 2.00 -37.34
N GLU A 106 -2.27 0.97 -36.51
CA GLU A 106 -0.96 0.30 -36.41
C GLU A 106 -0.54 -0.30 -37.75
N GLY A 107 0.70 -0.02 -38.16
CA GLY A 107 1.23 -0.37 -39.48
C GLY A 107 0.85 0.59 -40.62
N GLU A 108 0.07 1.65 -40.36
CA GLU A 108 -0.28 2.65 -41.37
C GLU A 108 0.96 3.41 -41.86
N ALA A 109 1.16 3.47 -43.18
CA ALA A 109 2.23 4.25 -43.79
C ALA A 109 1.95 5.75 -43.65
N VAL A 110 2.96 6.51 -43.25
CA VAL A 110 2.84 7.95 -42.97
C VAL A 110 4.07 8.72 -43.45
N GLU A 111 3.83 9.98 -43.82
CA GLU A 111 4.86 11.00 -44.06
C GLU A 111 4.71 12.09 -43.01
N PHE A 112 5.83 12.64 -42.54
CA PHE A 112 5.79 13.62 -41.46
C PHE A 112 6.98 14.56 -41.45
N THR A 113 6.74 15.74 -40.90
CA THR A 113 7.81 16.66 -40.48
C THR A 113 8.07 16.50 -39.00
N PHE A 114 9.33 16.63 -38.56
CA PHE A 114 9.70 16.45 -37.16
C PHE A 114 10.84 17.37 -36.73
N LYS A 115 10.95 17.54 -35.40
CA LYS A 115 12.01 18.29 -34.73
C LYS A 115 12.60 17.48 -33.58
N LYS A 116 13.78 17.89 -33.11
CA LYS A 116 14.39 17.37 -31.88
C LYS A 116 13.88 18.15 -30.68
N SER A 117 13.41 17.45 -29.64
CA SER A 117 12.99 18.03 -28.37
C SER A 117 13.84 17.48 -27.22
N SER A 118 13.64 18.00 -26.00
CA SER A 118 14.26 17.47 -24.77
C SER A 118 13.85 16.02 -24.45
N LYS A 119 12.79 15.50 -25.08
CA LYS A 119 12.25 14.15 -24.88
C LYS A 119 12.46 13.20 -26.08
N GLY A 120 13.24 13.63 -27.08
CA GLY A 120 13.48 12.87 -28.32
C GLY A 120 12.85 13.53 -29.55
N LEU A 121 12.68 12.76 -30.62
CA LEU A 121 12.09 13.27 -31.88
C LEU A 121 10.58 13.40 -31.75
N GLU A 122 10.05 14.55 -32.17
CA GLU A 122 8.62 14.87 -32.11
C GLU A 122 8.12 15.32 -33.48
N SER A 123 6.98 14.79 -33.91
CA SER A 123 6.31 15.18 -35.16
C SER A 123 5.63 16.55 -35.04
N ILE A 124 5.70 17.31 -36.13
CA ILE A 124 5.07 18.63 -36.30
C ILE A 124 3.79 18.51 -37.11
N ARG A 125 3.82 17.74 -38.21
CA ARG A 125 2.66 17.43 -39.05
C ARG A 125 2.82 16.02 -39.60
N VAL A 126 1.74 15.24 -39.60
CA VAL A 126 1.71 13.85 -40.08
C VAL A 126 0.59 13.70 -41.10
N THR A 127 0.89 13.10 -42.25
CA THR A 127 -0.04 12.81 -43.36
C THR A 127 0.08 11.34 -43.75
N GLY A 128 -0.87 10.86 -44.55
CA GLY A 128 -0.65 9.66 -45.35
C GLY A 128 0.38 9.90 -46.46
N PRO A 129 0.78 8.84 -47.20
CA PRO A 129 1.75 8.93 -48.29
C PRO A 129 1.27 9.90 -49.38
N GLY A 130 2.16 10.75 -49.90
CA GLY A 130 1.78 11.78 -50.89
C GLY A 130 0.90 12.90 -50.33
N GLY A 131 0.90 13.11 -49.01
CA GLY A 131 0.19 14.21 -48.35
C GLY A 131 -1.31 14.00 -48.11
N VAL A 132 -1.85 12.81 -48.41
CA VAL A 132 -3.27 12.47 -48.23
C VAL A 132 -3.66 12.41 -46.74
N PHE A 133 -4.96 12.27 -46.45
CA PHE A 133 -5.44 12.08 -45.09
C PHE A 133 -4.99 10.74 -44.51
N CYS A 134 -4.62 10.74 -43.23
CA CYS A 134 -4.40 9.50 -42.49
C CYS A 134 -5.68 8.66 -42.44
N ILE A 135 -5.53 7.34 -42.57
CA ILE A 135 -6.61 6.34 -42.59
C ILE A 135 -7.26 6.25 -41.21
N GLY A 136 -6.44 6.16 -40.16
CA GLY A 136 -6.92 6.05 -38.78
C GLY A 136 -7.57 4.69 -38.44
N SER A 137 -7.97 4.55 -37.18
CA SER A 137 -8.55 3.29 -36.68
C SER A 137 -10.04 3.18 -37.01
N GLU A 138 -10.53 1.98 -37.35
CA GLU A 138 -11.95 1.75 -37.63
C GLU A 138 -12.84 2.07 -36.40
N ARG A 139 -13.96 2.76 -36.62
CA ARG A 139 -14.97 3.01 -35.58
C ARG A 139 -15.66 1.69 -35.21
N ARG A 140 -15.63 1.30 -33.93
CA ARG A 140 -16.56 0.29 -33.39
C ARG A 140 -18.01 0.76 -33.63
N PRO A 141 -18.88 -0.02 -34.30
CA PRO A 141 -20.28 0.35 -34.44
C PRO A 141 -20.98 0.33 -33.07
N LYS A 142 -21.72 1.39 -32.75
CA LYS A 142 -22.62 1.46 -31.60
C LYS A 142 -23.74 0.43 -31.77
N GLY A 143 -23.92 -0.44 -30.78
CA GLY A 143 -24.89 -1.53 -30.80
C GLY A 143 -26.33 -1.06 -30.99
N LYS A 144 -27.09 -1.76 -31.82
CA LYS A 144 -28.55 -1.66 -31.89
C LYS A 144 -29.19 -2.85 -31.17
N SER A 145 -30.20 -2.52 -30.38
CA SER A 145 -31.09 -3.42 -29.67
C SER A 145 -32.13 -4.07 -30.60
N LEU A 146 -32.60 -5.24 -30.15
CA LEU A 146 -33.85 -5.94 -30.49
C LEU A 146 -34.05 -6.48 -31.92
N GLN A 147 -34.17 -7.81 -32.06
CA GLN A 147 -35.48 -8.39 -32.36
C GLN A 147 -35.60 -9.89 -32.07
N LYS A 148 -36.84 -10.21 -31.70
CA LYS A 148 -37.47 -11.42 -31.18
C LYS A 148 -37.76 -12.40 -32.34
N ARG A 149 -37.55 -13.71 -32.18
CA ARG A 149 -38.30 -14.71 -32.93
C ARG A 149 -38.45 -16.06 -32.21
N ARG A 150 -39.59 -16.68 -32.51
CA ARG A 150 -40.41 -17.64 -31.75
C ARG A 150 -39.94 -19.11 -31.74
N SER A 151 -40.61 -19.82 -30.84
CA SER A 151 -40.69 -21.25 -30.48
C SER A 151 -41.15 -22.24 -31.57
N LYS A 152 -40.60 -23.47 -31.47
CA LYS A 152 -41.11 -24.84 -31.75
C LYS A 152 -39.90 -25.77 -31.49
N GLY A 153 -39.90 -26.89 -30.78
CA GLY A 153 -40.89 -27.91 -30.48
C GLY A 153 -40.18 -29.26 -30.67
N ASP A 154 -39.80 -29.89 -29.55
CA ASP A 154 -39.41 -31.29 -29.25
C ASP A 154 -38.65 -32.18 -30.26
N ARG A 155 -37.51 -32.72 -29.79
CA ARG A 155 -37.24 -34.16 -29.78
C ARG A 155 -36.16 -34.54 -28.76
N ILE A 156 -36.53 -35.46 -27.90
CA ILE A 156 -35.72 -36.10 -26.85
C ILE A 156 -34.64 -36.97 -27.49
N SER A 157 -33.40 -36.85 -26.98
CA SER A 157 -32.41 -37.92 -27.00
C SER A 157 -31.63 -37.88 -25.69
N ASN A 158 -31.82 -38.95 -24.91
CA ASN A 158 -31.12 -39.24 -23.67
C ASN A 158 -29.65 -39.54 -23.96
N ASN A 159 -28.72 -38.76 -23.41
CA ASN A 159 -27.72 -39.23 -22.45
C ASN A 159 -26.69 -38.13 -22.13
N SER A 160 -26.11 -38.22 -20.93
CA SER A 160 -24.93 -37.48 -20.44
C SER A 160 -25.13 -36.06 -19.87
N ASN A 161 -26.03 -35.91 -18.89
CA ASN A 161 -26.20 -34.62 -18.17
C ASN A 161 -26.02 -34.69 -16.65
N THR A 162 -24.94 -35.35 -16.18
CA THR A 162 -24.51 -35.29 -14.76
C THR A 162 -23.21 -34.50 -14.55
N LYS A 163 -22.42 -34.25 -15.61
CA LYS A 163 -21.19 -33.44 -15.53
C LYS A 163 -21.43 -31.93 -15.73
N ALA A 164 -22.38 -31.52 -16.56
CA ALA A 164 -22.63 -30.10 -16.84
C ALA A 164 -23.40 -29.39 -15.72
N LEU A 165 -24.32 -30.08 -15.03
CA LEU A 165 -25.03 -29.57 -13.86
C LEU A 165 -24.14 -29.50 -12.60
N LYS A 166 -23.16 -30.40 -12.44
CA LYS A 166 -22.10 -30.26 -11.44
C LYS A 166 -21.16 -29.09 -11.77
N LYS A 167 -20.83 -28.87 -13.05
CA LYS A 167 -19.94 -27.76 -13.47
C LYS A 167 -20.60 -26.37 -13.32
N LYS A 168 -21.92 -26.26 -13.53
CA LYS A 168 -22.68 -25.00 -13.30
C LYS A 168 -22.99 -24.73 -11.83
N ARG A 169 -23.20 -25.77 -10.99
CA ARG A 169 -23.29 -25.60 -9.53
C ARG A 169 -21.92 -25.34 -8.89
N SER A 170 -20.83 -25.89 -9.44
CA SER A 170 -19.47 -25.67 -8.95
C SER A 170 -18.94 -24.24 -9.17
N SER A 171 -19.46 -23.49 -10.14
CA SER A 171 -18.99 -22.11 -10.41
C SER A 171 -19.61 -21.04 -9.52
N GLN A 172 -20.67 -21.35 -8.75
CA GLN A 172 -21.27 -20.43 -7.77
C GLN A 172 -20.84 -20.70 -6.32
N LEU A 173 -20.16 -21.83 -6.08
CA LEU A 173 -19.84 -22.35 -4.76
C LEU A 173 -18.40 -22.03 -4.26
N ASP A 174 -17.57 -21.34 -5.03
CA ASP A 174 -16.13 -21.15 -4.70
C ASP A 174 -15.76 -19.68 -4.43
N MET A 175 -16.50 -19.02 -3.54
CA MET A 175 -16.37 -17.58 -3.25
C MET A 175 -16.34 -17.30 -1.74
N SER A 176 -15.95 -18.29 -0.94
CA SER A 176 -15.87 -18.18 0.52
C SER A 176 -14.66 -17.38 1.00
N TRP A 177 -14.78 -16.77 2.18
CA TRP A 177 -13.64 -16.10 2.85
C TRP A 177 -12.59 -17.12 3.31
N ILE A 178 -13.06 -18.30 3.72
CA ILE A 178 -12.21 -19.42 4.12
C ILE A 178 -12.28 -20.49 3.04
N ARG A 179 -11.16 -20.68 2.34
CA ARG A 179 -10.98 -21.84 1.45
C ARG A 179 -10.31 -22.96 2.23
N GLU A 180 -10.99 -24.10 2.38
CA GLU A 180 -10.37 -25.28 2.98
C GLU A 180 -9.40 -25.94 1.98
N GLY A 181 -8.30 -26.43 2.53
CA GLY A 181 -7.49 -27.46 1.89
C GLY A 181 -6.00 -27.39 2.23
N GLU A 182 -5.32 -28.47 1.88
CA GLU A 182 -3.92 -28.65 2.24
C GLU A 182 -2.97 -28.05 1.20
N LEU A 183 -1.71 -27.84 1.61
CA LEU A 183 -0.60 -27.58 0.71
C LEU A 183 -0.29 -28.85 -0.10
N THR A 184 0.07 -28.69 -1.36
CA THR A 184 0.61 -29.77 -2.20
C THR A 184 1.90 -30.33 -1.60
N ILE A 185 2.38 -31.49 -2.08
CA ILE A 185 3.58 -32.14 -1.55
C ILE A 185 4.81 -31.20 -1.63
N ILE A 186 4.99 -30.52 -2.77
CA ILE A 186 6.13 -29.61 -2.97
C ILE A 186 5.98 -28.37 -2.08
N GLU A 187 4.79 -27.76 -2.04
CA GLU A 187 4.53 -26.61 -1.17
C GLU A 187 4.75 -26.95 0.31
N ARG A 188 4.33 -28.14 0.75
CA ARG A 188 4.52 -28.64 2.12
C ARG A 188 5.98 -28.89 2.44
N PHE A 189 6.73 -29.50 1.52
CA PHE A 189 8.17 -29.69 1.67
C PHE A 189 8.89 -28.35 1.83
N CYS A 190 8.64 -27.39 0.94
CA CYS A 190 9.21 -26.05 1.04
C CYS A 190 8.76 -25.32 2.32
N ALA A 191 7.49 -25.43 2.69
CA ALA A 191 6.98 -24.86 3.94
C ALA A 191 7.73 -25.39 5.16
N ASN A 192 8.00 -26.70 5.22
CA ASN A 192 8.73 -27.31 6.34
C ASN A 192 10.17 -26.78 6.42
N ILE A 193 10.84 -26.57 5.29
CA ILE A 193 12.19 -25.97 5.25
C ILE A 193 12.13 -24.53 5.75
N ILE A 194 11.23 -23.71 5.23
CA ILE A 194 11.11 -22.30 5.61
C ILE A 194 10.74 -22.17 7.10
N LYS A 195 9.87 -23.04 7.61
CA LYS A 195 9.47 -23.05 9.03
C LYS A 195 10.59 -23.45 10.01
N ALA A 196 11.72 -23.95 9.53
CA ALA A 196 12.90 -24.16 10.37
C ALA A 196 13.58 -22.83 10.78
N GLY A 197 13.34 -21.75 10.01
CA GLY A 197 13.81 -20.40 10.32
C GLY A 197 12.77 -19.55 11.08
N PRO A 198 13.10 -18.28 11.36
CA PRO A 198 12.13 -17.35 11.95
C PRO A 198 10.96 -17.13 11.00
N MET A 199 9.73 -17.17 11.51
CA MET A 199 8.52 -16.97 10.72
C MET A 199 7.84 -15.64 11.10
N PRO A 200 7.32 -14.87 10.12
CA PRO A 200 6.54 -13.68 10.41
C PRO A 200 5.24 -14.10 11.11
N LYS A 201 4.89 -13.40 12.20
CA LYS A 201 3.64 -13.62 12.94
C LYS A 201 2.50 -12.83 12.30
N HIS A 202 2.82 -11.65 11.76
CA HIS A 202 1.90 -10.74 11.11
C HIS A 202 2.42 -10.31 9.73
N VAL A 203 1.63 -10.54 8.68
CA VAL A 203 1.94 -10.10 7.31
C VAL A 203 0.90 -9.10 6.81
N ALA A 204 1.35 -7.98 6.26
CA ALA A 204 0.49 -6.98 5.66
C ALA A 204 0.61 -7.01 4.11
N PHE A 205 -0.51 -6.83 3.40
CA PHE A 205 -0.56 -6.85 1.93
C PHE A 205 -1.18 -5.58 1.34
N ILE A 206 -0.48 -4.96 0.40
CA ILE A 206 -1.02 -3.98 -0.54
C ILE A 206 -1.37 -4.72 -1.84
N MET A 207 -2.64 -5.05 -1.99
CA MET A 207 -3.21 -5.89 -3.06
C MET A 207 -3.40 -5.12 -4.38
N ASP A 208 -2.32 -4.63 -4.96
CA ASP A 208 -2.31 -3.80 -6.17
C ASP A 208 -2.25 -4.66 -7.46
N GLY A 209 -2.74 -4.10 -8.57
CA GLY A 209 -2.67 -4.71 -9.90
C GLY A 209 -3.99 -5.25 -10.46
N ASN A 210 -5.09 -5.22 -9.69
CA ASN A 210 -6.39 -5.77 -10.12
C ASN A 210 -6.89 -5.22 -11.48
N ARG A 211 -6.78 -3.90 -11.68
CA ARG A 211 -7.20 -3.24 -12.93
C ARG A 211 -6.29 -3.58 -14.11
N ARG A 212 -4.98 -3.67 -13.87
CA ARG A 212 -3.98 -4.07 -14.88
C ARG A 212 -4.19 -5.52 -15.29
N TYR A 213 -4.52 -6.38 -14.32
CA TYR A 213 -4.86 -7.78 -14.56
C TYR A 213 -6.14 -7.90 -15.40
N ALA A 214 -7.19 -7.15 -15.07
CA ALA A 214 -8.42 -7.13 -15.86
C ALA A 214 -8.16 -6.74 -17.33
N GLN A 215 -7.33 -5.73 -17.54
CA GLN A 215 -6.90 -5.31 -18.88
C GLN A 215 -6.10 -6.40 -19.60
N LYS A 216 -5.13 -7.02 -18.91
CA LYS A 216 -4.30 -8.12 -19.43
C LYS A 216 -5.14 -9.32 -19.87
N CYS A 217 -6.17 -9.66 -19.10
CA CYS A 217 -7.06 -10.79 -19.39
C CYS A 217 -8.29 -10.42 -20.24
N HIS A 218 -8.38 -9.18 -20.72
CA HIS A 218 -9.52 -8.66 -21.50
C HIS A 218 -10.89 -8.84 -20.81
N VAL A 219 -10.93 -8.71 -19.48
CA VAL A 219 -12.15 -8.76 -18.67
C VAL A 219 -12.48 -7.38 -18.10
N GLU A 220 -13.71 -7.20 -17.63
CA GLU A 220 -14.13 -5.96 -16.98
C GLU A 220 -13.36 -5.71 -15.67
N ARG A 221 -13.23 -4.43 -15.28
CA ARG A 221 -12.48 -4.06 -14.07
C ARG A 221 -13.06 -4.70 -12.81
N GLN A 222 -14.39 -4.76 -12.72
CA GLN A 222 -15.08 -5.39 -11.59
C GLN A 222 -14.71 -6.87 -11.46
N GLN A 223 -14.61 -7.59 -12.59
CA GLN A 223 -14.16 -8.98 -12.59
C GLN A 223 -12.71 -9.11 -12.08
N GLY A 224 -11.82 -8.18 -12.43
CA GLY A 224 -10.46 -8.15 -11.87
C GLY A 224 -10.43 -7.96 -10.35
N HIS A 225 -11.32 -7.12 -9.81
CA HIS A 225 -11.48 -6.95 -8.36
C HIS A 225 -12.07 -8.20 -7.69
N SER A 226 -13.06 -8.83 -8.31
CA SER A 226 -13.60 -10.11 -7.84
C SER A 226 -12.53 -11.19 -7.74
N GLN A 227 -11.69 -11.34 -8.78
CA GLN A 227 -10.58 -12.29 -8.75
C GLN A 227 -9.50 -11.92 -7.72
N GLY A 228 -9.30 -10.62 -7.49
CA GLY A 228 -8.45 -10.15 -6.40
C GLY A 228 -8.96 -10.58 -5.03
N PHE A 229 -10.28 -10.56 -4.82
CA PHE A 229 -10.86 -11.09 -3.58
C PHE A 229 -10.65 -12.62 -3.47
N ASP A 230 -10.84 -13.37 -4.55
CA ASP A 230 -10.62 -14.83 -4.53
C ASP A 230 -9.16 -15.16 -4.19
N LYS A 231 -8.24 -14.33 -4.69
CA LYS A 231 -6.82 -14.45 -4.34
C LYS A 231 -6.55 -14.15 -2.87
N LEU A 232 -7.26 -13.19 -2.28
CA LEU A 232 -7.17 -12.92 -0.84
C LEU A 232 -7.53 -14.17 -0.04
N ALA A 233 -8.68 -14.78 -0.29
CA ALA A 233 -9.10 -16.00 0.40
C ALA A 233 -8.06 -17.14 0.24
N GLN A 234 -7.49 -17.30 -0.95
CA GLN A 234 -6.43 -18.27 -1.20
C GLN A 234 -5.13 -17.95 -0.41
N THR A 235 -4.76 -16.68 -0.35
CA THR A 235 -3.55 -16.22 0.36
C THR A 235 -3.69 -16.38 1.88
N LEU A 236 -4.87 -16.09 2.44
CA LEU A 236 -5.16 -16.31 3.85
C LEU A 236 -5.02 -17.78 4.24
N ARG A 237 -5.50 -18.69 3.38
CA ARG A 237 -5.29 -20.14 3.57
C ARG A 237 -3.80 -20.51 3.57
N TRP A 238 -3.00 -19.95 2.67
CA TRP A 238 -1.54 -20.19 2.68
C TRP A 238 -0.89 -19.68 3.96
N CYS A 239 -1.23 -18.46 4.40
CA CYS A 239 -0.76 -17.90 5.67
C CYS A 239 -1.08 -18.83 6.84
N LEU A 240 -2.33 -19.31 6.91
CA LEU A 240 -2.77 -20.25 7.95
C LEU A 240 -1.96 -21.55 7.93
N ASN A 241 -1.79 -22.17 6.76
CA ASN A 241 -1.01 -23.40 6.60
C ASN A 241 0.48 -23.22 6.97
N LEU A 242 1.01 -22.00 6.80
CA LEU A 242 2.37 -21.64 7.21
C LEU A 242 2.48 -21.28 8.71
N GLY A 243 1.35 -21.18 9.43
CA GLY A 243 1.31 -20.80 10.84
C GLY A 243 1.36 -19.29 11.09
N ILE A 244 1.15 -18.48 10.06
CA ILE A 244 1.03 -17.02 10.15
C ILE A 244 -0.38 -16.71 10.65
N ARG A 245 -0.47 -16.18 11.87
CA ARG A 245 -1.76 -16.04 12.58
C ARG A 245 -2.48 -14.75 12.24
N GLU A 246 -1.78 -13.73 11.77
CA GLU A 246 -2.38 -12.42 11.53
C GLU A 246 -2.03 -11.87 10.14
N VAL A 247 -3.06 -11.36 9.46
CA VAL A 247 -2.94 -10.77 8.14
C VAL A 247 -3.68 -9.44 8.09
N THR A 248 -3.01 -8.40 7.61
CA THR A 248 -3.64 -7.09 7.34
C THR A 248 -3.66 -6.81 5.84
N VAL A 249 -4.78 -6.39 5.28
CA VAL A 249 -4.90 -6.15 3.84
C VAL A 249 -5.45 -4.78 3.51
N TYR A 250 -4.85 -4.13 2.51
CA TYR A 250 -5.33 -2.85 2.02
C TYR A 250 -6.41 -3.05 0.96
N ALA A 251 -7.66 -3.03 1.37
CA ALA A 251 -8.80 -3.32 0.50
C ALA A 251 -9.33 -2.07 -0.21
N PHE A 252 -9.48 -0.95 0.51
CA PHE A 252 -9.99 0.30 -0.06
C PHE A 252 -9.40 1.53 0.65
N SER A 253 -8.72 2.40 -0.10
CA SER A 253 -8.14 3.64 0.43
C SER A 253 -9.14 4.80 0.40
N ILE A 254 -9.04 5.76 1.31
CA ILE A 254 -9.81 7.03 1.22
C ILE A 254 -9.54 7.74 -0.12
N GLU A 255 -8.31 7.65 -0.63
CA GLU A 255 -7.94 8.20 -1.94
C GLU A 255 -8.68 7.53 -3.10
N ASN A 256 -9.27 6.34 -2.89
CA ASN A 256 -10.03 5.64 -3.93
C ASN A 256 -11.44 6.20 -4.14
N PHE A 257 -11.96 7.04 -3.22
CA PHE A 257 -13.18 7.81 -3.47
C PHE A 257 -13.04 8.82 -4.61
N LYS A 258 -11.81 9.21 -4.97
CA LYS A 258 -11.53 10.12 -6.10
C LYS A 258 -11.66 9.45 -7.48
N ARG A 259 -11.96 8.15 -7.53
CA ARG A 259 -12.17 7.42 -8.80
C ARG A 259 -13.56 7.72 -9.37
N SER A 260 -13.86 7.20 -10.57
CA SER A 260 -15.18 7.43 -11.16
C SER A 260 -16.26 6.78 -10.32
N LYS A 261 -17.45 7.40 -10.29
CA LYS A 261 -18.58 6.93 -9.48
C LYS A 261 -18.92 5.47 -9.79
N GLU A 262 -18.89 5.07 -11.05
CA GLU A 262 -19.17 3.70 -11.48
C GLU A 262 -18.16 2.69 -10.90
N GLU A 263 -16.89 3.08 -10.77
CA GLU A 263 -15.85 2.23 -10.18
C GLU A 263 -16.01 2.16 -8.65
N VAL A 264 -16.35 3.28 -8.00
CA VAL A 264 -16.60 3.31 -6.56
C VAL A 264 -17.84 2.50 -6.21
N ASP A 265 -18.96 2.72 -6.91
CA ASP A 265 -20.22 1.98 -6.71
C ASP A 265 -20.00 0.47 -6.90
N GLY A 266 -19.28 0.07 -7.95
CA GLY A 266 -18.95 -1.35 -8.18
C GLY A 266 -18.06 -1.97 -7.11
N LEU A 267 -17.18 -1.19 -6.46
CA LEU A 267 -16.38 -1.64 -5.32
C LEU A 267 -17.21 -1.75 -4.03
N MET A 268 -18.14 -0.81 -3.83
CA MET A 268 -19.09 -0.85 -2.71
C MET A 268 -20.04 -2.04 -2.83
N ASP A 269 -20.55 -2.34 -4.03
CA ASP A 269 -21.37 -3.53 -4.31
C ASP A 269 -20.59 -4.83 -4.06
N LEU A 270 -19.32 -4.87 -4.45
CA LEU A 270 -18.46 -6.00 -4.14
C LEU A 270 -18.28 -6.14 -2.62
N ALA A 271 -18.04 -5.04 -1.91
CA ALA A 271 -17.92 -5.05 -0.45
C ALA A 271 -19.19 -5.56 0.23
N ARG A 272 -20.38 -5.06 -0.17
CA ARG A 272 -21.69 -5.56 0.29
C ARG A 272 -21.78 -7.07 0.12
N GLN A 273 -21.58 -7.55 -1.11
CA GLN A 273 -21.67 -8.97 -1.41
C GLN A 273 -20.73 -9.81 -0.55
N LYS A 274 -19.48 -9.36 -0.34
CA LYS A 274 -18.48 -10.12 0.42
C LYS A 274 -18.74 -10.08 1.93
N PHE A 275 -19.16 -8.96 2.51
CA PHE A 275 -19.53 -8.90 3.92
C PHE A 275 -20.83 -9.65 4.21
N SER A 276 -21.85 -9.57 3.35
CA SER A 276 -23.06 -10.39 3.49
C SER A 276 -22.73 -11.88 3.47
N ARG A 277 -21.88 -12.31 2.53
CA ARG A 277 -21.46 -13.72 2.46
C ARG A 277 -20.65 -14.18 3.68
N LEU A 278 -19.83 -13.29 4.24
CA LEU A 278 -19.09 -13.57 5.48
C LEU A 278 -20.06 -13.91 6.62
N LEU A 279 -21.18 -13.20 6.72
CA LEU A 279 -22.23 -13.47 7.72
C LEU A 279 -22.95 -14.80 7.46
N GLU A 280 -23.12 -15.22 6.19
CA GLU A 280 -23.64 -16.54 5.84
C GLU A 280 -22.66 -17.68 6.22
N GLU A 281 -21.36 -17.39 6.27
CA GLU A 281 -20.28 -18.36 6.53
C GLU A 281 -19.81 -18.41 8.00
N GLN A 282 -20.61 -17.91 8.94
CA GLN A 282 -20.27 -17.83 10.37
C GLN A 282 -19.79 -19.15 10.97
N GLU A 283 -20.36 -20.28 10.56
CA GLU A 283 -19.96 -21.60 11.09
C GLU A 283 -18.53 -21.97 10.70
N SER A 284 -18.10 -21.60 9.48
CA SER A 284 -16.72 -21.80 9.03
C SER A 284 -15.75 -20.88 9.76
N LEU A 285 -16.14 -19.61 9.96
CA LEU A 285 -15.36 -18.64 10.74
C LEU A 285 -15.15 -19.11 12.18
N ARG A 286 -16.20 -19.67 12.80
CA ARG A 286 -16.18 -20.24 14.15
C ARG A 286 -15.27 -21.47 14.24
N LYS A 287 -15.41 -22.42 13.32
CA LYS A 287 -14.56 -23.63 13.24
C LYS A 287 -13.07 -23.26 13.20
N HIS A 288 -12.72 -22.30 12.35
CA HIS A 288 -11.35 -21.84 12.16
C HIS A 288 -10.91 -20.75 13.15
N GLY A 289 -11.81 -20.21 13.96
CA GLY A 289 -11.54 -19.16 14.94
C GLY A 289 -10.97 -17.88 14.33
N VAL A 290 -11.54 -17.43 13.21
CA VAL A 290 -11.08 -16.23 12.47
C VAL A 290 -11.74 -14.97 13.00
N CYS A 291 -10.98 -14.14 13.71
CA CYS A 291 -11.38 -12.80 14.13
C CYS A 291 -11.21 -11.81 12.97
N ILE A 292 -12.29 -11.14 12.58
CA ILE A 292 -12.28 -10.16 11.49
C ILE A 292 -12.40 -8.77 12.09
N ARG A 293 -11.47 -7.90 11.72
CA ARG A 293 -11.45 -6.48 12.12
C ARG A 293 -11.45 -5.64 10.87
N VAL A 294 -12.25 -4.57 10.84
CA VAL A 294 -12.26 -3.62 9.71
C VAL A 294 -11.76 -2.28 10.20
N LEU A 295 -10.68 -1.79 9.60
CA LEU A 295 -9.92 -0.65 10.06
C LEU A 295 -10.03 0.50 9.06
N GLY A 296 -10.44 1.68 9.49
CA GLY A 296 -10.55 2.85 8.63
C GLY A 296 -11.56 3.87 9.13
N ASP A 297 -11.80 4.90 8.33
CA ASP A 297 -12.81 5.93 8.61
C ASP A 297 -14.18 5.44 8.10
N LEU A 298 -14.75 4.49 8.85
CA LEU A 298 -15.99 3.77 8.49
C LEU A 298 -17.21 4.69 8.27
N PRO A 299 -17.37 5.83 8.96
CA PRO A 299 -18.43 6.79 8.67
C PRO A 299 -18.46 7.32 7.22
N LEU A 300 -17.35 7.23 6.47
CA LEU A 300 -17.32 7.59 5.05
C LEU A 300 -18.03 6.57 4.14
N LEU A 301 -18.37 5.39 4.66
CA LEU A 301 -19.00 4.32 3.89
C LEU A 301 -20.53 4.48 3.86
N PRO A 302 -21.21 3.91 2.85
CA PRO A 302 -22.67 3.74 2.89
C PRO A 302 -23.13 3.04 4.17
N VAL A 303 -24.22 3.52 4.77
CA VAL A 303 -24.75 3.05 6.06
C VAL A 303 -24.97 1.53 6.07
N ASP A 304 -25.53 1.00 4.99
CA ASP A 304 -25.78 -0.44 4.84
C ASP A 304 -24.48 -1.29 4.87
N ILE A 305 -23.36 -0.75 4.38
CA ILE A 305 -22.05 -1.40 4.49
C ILE A 305 -21.49 -1.28 5.91
N GLN A 306 -21.70 -0.14 6.58
CA GLN A 306 -21.29 0.04 7.97
C GLN A 306 -21.97 -0.99 8.88
N GLU A 307 -23.27 -1.24 8.69
CA GLU A 307 -24.05 -2.24 9.42
C GLU A 307 -23.52 -3.66 9.17
N LEU A 308 -23.28 -4.05 7.91
CA LEU A 308 -22.71 -5.36 7.57
C LEU A 308 -21.32 -5.56 8.20
N ILE A 309 -20.48 -4.52 8.20
CA ILE A 309 -19.17 -4.54 8.87
C ILE A 309 -19.34 -4.73 10.38
N ALA A 310 -20.24 -3.96 11.00
CA ALA A 310 -20.48 -4.02 12.45
C ALA A 310 -20.91 -5.42 12.88
N GLN A 311 -21.85 -6.04 12.15
CA GLN A 311 -22.30 -7.41 12.39
C GLN A 311 -21.13 -8.41 12.29
N ALA A 312 -20.29 -8.29 11.26
CA ALA A 312 -19.16 -9.19 11.03
C ALA A 312 -18.09 -9.06 12.13
N VAL A 313 -17.75 -7.83 12.52
CA VAL A 313 -16.77 -7.55 13.58
C VAL A 313 -17.28 -8.06 14.93
N LEU A 314 -18.53 -7.75 15.30
CA LEU A 314 -19.11 -8.20 16.57
C LEU A 314 -19.27 -9.72 16.64
N ALA A 315 -19.69 -10.37 15.55
CA ALA A 315 -19.86 -11.83 15.51
C ALA A 315 -18.54 -12.59 15.71
N THR A 316 -17.41 -12.02 15.27
CA THR A 316 -16.09 -12.67 15.30
C THR A 316 -15.15 -12.14 16.39
N ARG A 317 -15.59 -11.16 17.20
CA ARG A 317 -14.75 -10.45 18.18
C ARG A 317 -14.06 -11.36 19.21
N ASN A 318 -14.71 -12.46 19.58
CA ASN A 318 -14.23 -13.39 20.61
C ASN A 318 -13.37 -14.53 20.03
N TYR A 319 -13.15 -14.57 18.72
CA TYR A 319 -12.33 -15.60 18.09
C TYR A 319 -10.85 -15.23 18.21
N ASN A 320 -9.97 -16.24 18.30
CA ASN A 320 -8.57 -16.01 18.72
C ASN A 320 -7.52 -16.89 18.02
N LYS A 321 -7.92 -17.67 16.99
CA LYS A 321 -6.97 -18.55 16.29
C LYS A 321 -6.24 -17.81 15.18
N CYS A 322 -6.96 -16.99 14.42
CA CYS A 322 -6.43 -16.20 13.32
C CYS A 322 -7.08 -14.81 13.29
N PHE A 323 -6.35 -13.82 12.80
CA PHE A 323 -6.77 -12.43 12.73
C PHE A 323 -6.67 -11.91 11.31
N LEU A 324 -7.75 -11.31 10.83
CA LEU A 324 -7.80 -10.64 9.53
C LEU A 324 -8.22 -9.19 9.72
N ASN A 325 -7.28 -8.29 9.48
CA ASN A 325 -7.53 -6.85 9.49
C ASN A 325 -7.76 -6.37 8.05
N VAL A 326 -8.96 -5.89 7.76
CA VAL A 326 -9.32 -5.35 6.45
C VAL A 326 -9.30 -3.82 6.53
N CYS A 327 -8.28 -3.20 5.95
CA CYS A 327 -8.21 -1.74 5.87
C CYS A 327 -9.14 -1.23 4.76
N PHE A 328 -10.24 -0.59 5.13
CA PHE A 328 -11.33 -0.16 4.25
C PHE A 328 -11.74 1.28 4.57
N ALA A 329 -11.82 2.13 3.55
CA ALA A 329 -11.82 3.60 3.74
C ALA A 329 -10.66 4.05 4.65
N TYR A 330 -9.45 3.52 4.39
CA TYR A 330 -8.28 3.70 5.25
C TYR A 330 -7.19 4.55 4.57
N THR A 331 -6.50 5.37 5.36
CA THR A 331 -5.14 5.87 5.08
C THR A 331 -4.39 6.01 6.41
N SER A 332 -3.08 5.84 6.40
CA SER A 332 -2.27 5.90 7.63
C SER A 332 -2.26 7.31 8.22
N ARG A 333 -2.23 8.36 7.39
CA ARG A 333 -2.36 9.74 7.87
C ARG A 333 -3.69 9.99 8.60
N HIS A 334 -4.81 9.47 8.08
CA HIS A 334 -6.10 9.61 8.78
C HIS A 334 -6.09 8.83 10.09
N GLU A 335 -5.57 7.59 10.11
CA GLU A 335 -5.44 6.81 11.34
C GLU A 335 -4.61 7.53 12.41
N ILE A 336 -3.43 8.06 12.05
CA ILE A 336 -2.56 8.81 12.98
C ILE A 336 -3.29 10.06 13.49
N SER A 337 -3.94 10.81 12.59
CA SER A 337 -4.71 12.01 12.99
C SER A 337 -5.87 11.65 13.93
N ASN A 338 -6.50 10.49 13.72
CA ASN A 338 -7.55 10.00 14.60
C ASN A 338 -6.99 9.59 15.96
N ALA A 339 -5.88 8.86 16.01
CA ALA A 339 -5.22 8.49 17.27
C ALA A 339 -4.86 9.73 18.11
N VAL A 340 -4.37 10.79 17.48
CA VAL A 340 -4.11 12.08 18.14
C VAL A 340 -5.42 12.73 18.64
N ARG A 341 -6.49 12.69 17.84
CA ARG A 341 -7.81 13.21 18.23
C ARG A 341 -8.39 12.46 19.43
N GLU A 342 -8.24 11.14 19.49
CA GLU A 342 -8.69 10.33 20.62
C GLU A 342 -7.93 10.69 21.91
N MET A 343 -6.62 10.90 21.83
CA MET A 343 -5.84 11.40 22.98
C MET A 343 -6.27 12.81 23.39
N ALA A 344 -6.53 13.71 22.42
CA ALA A 344 -7.01 15.06 22.70
C ALA A 344 -8.40 15.04 23.38
N TRP A 345 -9.30 14.16 22.94
CA TRP A 345 -10.56 13.89 23.61
C TRP A 345 -10.33 13.38 25.05
N GLY A 346 -9.39 12.46 25.26
CA GLY A 346 -9.02 12.00 26.60
C GLY A 346 -8.55 13.13 27.53
N VAL A 347 -7.81 14.10 27.00
CA VAL A 347 -7.41 15.31 27.75
C VAL A 347 -8.62 16.21 28.05
N GLU A 348 -9.49 16.45 27.07
CA GLU A 348 -10.70 17.26 27.25
C GLU A 348 -11.65 16.67 28.30
N GLN A 349 -11.77 15.34 28.34
CA GLN A 349 -12.58 14.62 29.35
C GLN A 349 -11.90 14.50 30.72
N GLY A 350 -10.68 15.02 30.89
CA GLY A 350 -9.92 14.91 32.14
C GLY A 350 -9.42 13.50 32.45
N LEU A 351 -9.43 12.57 31.47
CA LEU A 351 -8.93 11.20 31.60
C LEU A 351 -7.41 11.13 31.42
N LEU A 352 -6.83 12.08 30.69
CA LEU A 352 -5.40 12.20 30.42
C LEU A 352 -4.89 13.60 30.78
N GLU A 353 -3.63 13.68 31.18
CA GLU A 353 -2.87 14.92 31.15
C GLU A 353 -2.10 15.06 29.81
N PRO A 354 -1.85 16.27 29.29
CA PRO A 354 -1.03 16.44 28.07
C PRO A 354 0.35 15.79 28.16
N SER A 355 0.92 15.68 29.37
CA SER A 355 2.19 15.01 29.64
C SER A 355 2.14 13.48 29.53
N ASP A 356 0.95 12.88 29.50
CA ASP A 356 0.77 11.43 29.35
C ASP A 356 0.93 10.98 27.88
N VAL A 357 0.84 11.93 26.94
CA VAL A 357 0.99 11.66 25.50
C VAL A 357 2.40 11.15 25.20
N SER A 358 2.45 9.96 24.62
CA SER A 358 3.69 9.28 24.26
C SER A 358 3.48 8.46 22.99
N GLU A 359 4.58 8.01 22.41
CA GLU A 359 4.54 7.04 21.32
C GLU A 359 3.75 5.78 21.72
N SER A 360 3.82 5.34 22.99
CA SER A 360 3.09 4.15 23.46
C SER A 360 1.60 4.36 23.57
N LEU A 361 1.21 5.56 23.99
CA LEU A 361 -0.20 5.89 24.01
C LEU A 361 -0.75 6.01 22.59
N LEU A 362 0.03 6.59 21.67
CA LEU A 362 -0.34 6.70 20.26
C LEU A 362 -0.54 5.31 19.64
N ASP A 363 0.40 4.37 19.83
CA ASP A 363 0.29 2.96 19.39
C ASP A 363 -1.07 2.36 19.78
N LYS A 364 -1.48 2.58 21.03
CA LYS A 364 -2.72 2.04 21.60
C LYS A 364 -4.00 2.75 21.11
N CYS A 365 -3.86 3.94 20.52
CA CYS A 365 -4.95 4.74 19.95
C CYS A 365 -5.15 4.52 18.44
N LEU A 366 -4.22 3.85 17.76
CA LEU A 366 -4.37 3.46 16.35
C LEU A 366 -5.55 2.48 16.18
N TYR A 367 -6.02 2.30 14.95
CA TYR A 367 -7.03 1.28 14.65
C TYR A 367 -6.45 -0.13 14.82
N THR A 368 -5.14 -0.29 14.60
CA THR A 368 -4.40 -1.55 14.76
C THR A 368 -3.99 -1.87 16.19
N ASN A 369 -4.51 -1.20 17.22
CA ASN A 369 -4.01 -1.32 18.61
C ASN A 369 -4.05 -2.75 19.19
N ASN A 370 -4.93 -3.60 18.67
CA ASN A 370 -5.10 -5.00 19.08
C ASN A 370 -4.21 -5.96 18.26
N SER A 371 -3.27 -5.43 17.49
CA SER A 371 -2.36 -6.16 16.61
C SER A 371 -0.91 -5.77 16.90
N PRO A 372 0.04 -6.72 16.89
CA PRO A 372 1.45 -6.37 16.82
C PRO A 372 1.75 -5.72 15.46
N ASP A 373 2.85 -4.96 15.39
CA ASP A 373 3.34 -4.42 14.14
C ASP A 373 3.59 -5.53 13.11
N PRO A 374 3.32 -5.30 11.80
CA PRO A 374 3.63 -6.29 10.77
C PRO A 374 5.12 -6.64 10.77
N ASP A 375 5.43 -7.93 10.66
CA ASP A 375 6.81 -8.38 10.42
C ASP A 375 7.23 -8.14 8.98
N LEU A 376 6.27 -8.27 8.08
CA LEU A 376 6.47 -8.25 6.64
C LEU A 376 5.34 -7.48 5.96
N LEU A 377 5.69 -6.48 5.17
CA LEU A 377 4.77 -5.75 4.28
C LEU A 377 5.07 -6.14 2.83
N ILE A 378 4.07 -6.69 2.15
CA ILE A 378 4.16 -7.12 0.76
C ILE A 378 3.33 -6.18 -0.10
N ARG A 379 3.91 -5.71 -1.20
CA ARG A 379 3.18 -5.00 -2.24
C ARG A 379 3.38 -5.65 -3.61
N THR A 380 2.27 -5.92 -4.28
CA THR A 380 2.26 -6.48 -5.63
C THR A 380 2.32 -5.37 -6.69
N SER A 381 2.39 -5.79 -7.96
CA SER A 381 2.33 -4.99 -9.20
C SER A 381 3.56 -4.15 -9.58
N GLY A 382 4.67 -4.32 -8.87
CA GLY A 382 5.95 -3.69 -9.20
C GLY A 382 6.10 -2.23 -8.75
N GLU A 383 5.10 -1.68 -8.07
CA GLU A 383 5.15 -0.32 -7.55
C GLU A 383 5.96 -0.27 -6.25
N VAL A 384 6.93 0.65 -6.16
CA VAL A 384 7.86 0.79 -5.01
C VAL A 384 7.48 1.94 -4.08
N ARG A 385 6.24 1.94 -3.59
CA ARG A 385 5.75 2.94 -2.61
C ARG A 385 4.82 2.30 -1.58
N LEU A 386 4.56 2.98 -0.47
CA LEU A 386 3.63 2.48 0.56
C LEU A 386 2.17 2.93 0.33
N SER A 387 1.94 3.98 -0.46
CA SER A 387 0.58 4.48 -0.76
C SER A 387 -0.24 4.81 0.50
N ASP A 388 0.40 5.42 1.51
CA ASP A 388 -0.27 5.82 2.76
C ASP A 388 -0.90 4.64 3.52
N PHE A 389 -0.17 3.52 3.60
CA PHE A 389 -0.59 2.29 4.26
C PHE A 389 0.34 1.94 5.41
N LEU A 390 -0.21 1.80 6.62
CA LEU A 390 0.49 1.36 7.84
C LEU A 390 1.85 2.03 8.06
N LEU A 391 1.96 3.35 7.83
CA LEU A 391 3.24 4.06 7.84
C LEU A 391 3.92 4.00 9.21
N TRP A 392 3.11 4.07 10.26
CA TRP A 392 3.58 3.98 11.64
C TRP A 392 4.04 2.56 11.97
N GLN A 393 3.15 1.60 11.75
CA GLN A 393 3.31 0.19 12.12
C GLN A 393 4.43 -0.50 11.31
N THR A 394 4.72 -0.02 10.09
CA THR A 394 5.71 -0.65 9.21
C THR A 394 7.10 -0.02 9.22
N SER A 395 7.36 0.90 10.16
CA SER A 395 8.64 1.59 10.31
C SER A 395 9.85 0.65 10.43
N HIS A 396 9.66 -0.52 11.04
CA HIS A 396 10.68 -1.56 11.23
C HIS A 396 10.24 -2.92 10.68
N SER A 397 9.41 -2.95 9.64
CA SER A 397 9.02 -4.19 8.95
C SER A 397 9.97 -4.52 7.80
N CYS A 398 10.02 -5.79 7.39
CA CYS A 398 10.59 -6.16 6.10
C CYS A 398 9.66 -5.69 4.98
N LEU A 399 10.17 -4.88 4.04
CA LEU A 399 9.41 -4.40 2.89
C LEU A 399 9.73 -5.23 1.65
N VAL A 400 8.71 -5.83 1.03
CA VAL A 400 8.86 -6.67 -0.16
C VAL A 400 7.96 -6.15 -1.28
N PHE A 401 8.59 -5.70 -2.37
CA PHE A 401 7.91 -5.27 -3.58
C PHE A 401 8.08 -6.34 -4.66
N GLN A 402 6.96 -6.84 -5.20
CA GLN A 402 6.95 -7.89 -6.23
C GLN A 402 6.20 -7.40 -7.46
N SER A 403 6.72 -7.74 -8.64
CA SER A 403 6.17 -7.31 -9.94
C SER A 403 4.87 -8.01 -10.32
N VAL A 404 4.58 -9.18 -9.74
CA VAL A 404 3.37 -9.97 -9.99
C VAL A 404 2.10 -9.14 -9.70
N LEU A 405 1.09 -9.24 -10.56
CA LEU A 405 -0.21 -8.58 -10.31
C LEU A 405 -0.98 -9.36 -9.24
N TRP A 406 -1.72 -8.68 -8.37
CA TRP A 406 -2.40 -9.34 -7.25
C TRP A 406 -3.21 -10.57 -7.62
N PRO A 407 -4.11 -10.58 -8.63
CA PRO A 407 -4.88 -11.78 -8.98
C PRO A 407 -4.02 -12.97 -9.44
N GLU A 408 -2.76 -12.74 -9.84
CA GLU A 408 -1.80 -13.76 -10.27
C GLU A 408 -0.88 -14.24 -9.13
N TYR A 409 -1.03 -13.70 -7.92
CA TYR A 409 -0.17 -14.03 -6.78
C TYR A 409 -0.18 -15.54 -6.48
N SER A 410 0.99 -16.10 -6.17
CA SER A 410 1.16 -17.53 -5.94
C SER A 410 1.76 -17.84 -4.56
N PHE A 411 1.65 -19.09 -4.12
CA PHE A 411 2.32 -19.58 -2.93
C PHE A 411 3.83 -19.30 -2.97
N TRP A 412 4.44 -19.43 -4.15
CA TRP A 412 5.87 -19.19 -4.34
C TRP A 412 6.26 -17.73 -4.15
N ASN A 413 5.38 -16.78 -4.51
CA ASN A 413 5.61 -15.36 -4.21
C ASN A 413 5.58 -15.10 -2.70
N LEU A 414 4.66 -15.75 -1.98
CA LEU A 414 4.62 -15.67 -0.52
C LEU A 414 5.89 -16.27 0.10
N CYS A 415 6.34 -17.43 -0.37
CA CYS A 415 7.61 -18.03 0.08
C CYS A 415 8.81 -17.12 -0.18
N GLU A 416 8.90 -16.51 -1.37
CA GLU A 416 9.95 -15.53 -1.69
C GLU A 416 9.96 -14.37 -0.68
N ALA A 417 8.78 -13.83 -0.37
CA ALA A 417 8.66 -12.73 0.58
C ALA A 417 9.08 -13.15 2.01
N ILE A 418 8.72 -14.36 2.44
CA ILE A 418 9.14 -14.91 3.74
C ILE A 418 10.65 -15.15 3.77
N LEU A 419 11.25 -15.66 2.69
CA LEU A 419 12.70 -15.81 2.59
C LEU A 419 13.43 -14.47 2.71
N ARG A 420 12.91 -13.41 2.07
CA ARG A 420 13.45 -12.05 2.24
C ARG A 420 13.35 -11.57 3.69
N PHE A 421 12.24 -11.84 4.37
CA PHE A 421 12.10 -11.58 5.81
C PHE A 421 13.16 -12.34 6.62
N GLN A 422 13.34 -13.64 6.37
CA GLN A 422 14.33 -14.46 7.08
C GLN A 422 15.76 -13.96 6.89
N MET A 423 16.12 -13.55 5.67
CA MET A 423 17.43 -12.98 5.37
C MET A 423 17.69 -11.66 6.11
N ASN A 424 16.65 -10.86 6.36
CA ASN A 424 16.76 -9.57 7.05
C ASN A 424 16.48 -9.66 8.56
N TYR A 425 16.05 -10.82 9.06
CA TYR A 425 15.52 -10.97 10.41
C TYR A 425 16.49 -10.49 11.49
N SER A 426 17.76 -10.90 11.43
CA SER A 426 18.75 -10.53 12.46
C SER A 426 18.98 -9.01 12.52
N ALA A 427 19.10 -8.35 11.37
CA ALA A 427 19.32 -6.90 11.30
C ALA A 427 18.09 -6.13 11.76
N LEU A 428 16.89 -6.53 11.32
CA LEU A 428 15.63 -5.93 11.74
C LEU A 428 15.39 -6.11 13.23
N GLN A 429 15.65 -7.30 13.77
CA GLN A 429 15.49 -7.58 15.20
C GLN A 429 16.41 -6.69 16.04
N LYS A 430 17.69 -6.57 15.65
CA LYS A 430 18.64 -5.69 16.34
C LYS A 430 18.21 -4.22 16.29
N ALA A 431 17.70 -3.76 15.14
CA ALA A 431 17.19 -2.39 15.00
C ALA A 431 15.96 -2.15 15.89
N ARG A 432 15.00 -3.09 15.90
CA ARG A 432 13.82 -3.05 16.79
C ARG A 432 14.22 -3.00 18.26
N ASP A 433 15.13 -3.87 18.68
CA ASP A 433 15.57 -3.93 20.09
C ASP A 433 16.29 -2.64 20.50
N SER A 434 17.16 -2.11 19.64
CA SER A 434 17.87 -0.85 19.89
C SER A 434 16.90 0.34 19.97
N TYR A 435 15.92 0.39 19.08
CA TYR A 435 14.87 1.42 19.08
C TYR A 435 14.02 1.36 20.35
N MET A 436 13.60 0.16 20.76
CA MET A 436 12.82 -0.02 21.98
C MET A 436 13.59 0.34 23.24
N GLU A 437 14.89 0.03 23.31
CA GLU A 437 15.75 0.43 24.42
C GLU A 437 15.91 1.95 24.49
N GLU A 438 16.17 2.59 23.36
CA GLU A 438 16.28 4.05 23.26
C GLU A 438 14.97 4.74 23.68
N ARG A 439 13.82 4.20 23.26
CA ARG A 439 12.51 4.71 23.65
C ARG A 439 12.26 4.59 25.17
N ARG A 440 12.64 3.47 25.80
CA ARG A 440 12.58 3.32 27.27
C ARG A 440 13.47 4.31 27.98
N ARG A 441 14.70 4.51 27.48
CA ARG A 441 15.67 5.47 28.02
C ARG A 441 15.11 6.89 27.98
N GLN A 442 14.61 7.34 26.83
CA GLN A 442 14.00 8.67 26.67
C GLN A 442 12.78 8.86 27.58
N GLN A 443 11.95 7.83 27.77
CA GLN A 443 10.83 7.92 28.70
C GLN A 443 11.30 8.08 30.15
N MET A 444 12.32 7.33 30.56
CA MET A 444 12.89 7.44 31.90
C MET A 444 13.50 8.84 32.14
N GLU A 445 14.22 9.39 31.16
CA GLU A 445 14.79 10.74 31.24
C GLU A 445 13.71 11.82 31.37
N ARG A 446 12.60 11.70 30.62
CA ARG A 446 11.44 12.60 30.74
C ARG A 446 10.81 12.54 32.13
N ASP A 447 10.63 11.34 32.67
CA ASP A 447 10.03 11.13 33.99
C ASP A 447 10.92 11.72 35.09
N GLN A 448 12.24 11.53 35.00
CA GLN A 448 13.21 12.12 35.90
C GLN A 448 13.22 13.65 35.82
N ALA A 449 13.16 14.22 34.61
CA ALA A 449 13.08 15.67 34.40
C ALA A 449 11.80 16.26 34.99
N TYR A 450 10.66 15.58 34.82
CA TYR A 450 9.38 15.98 35.40
C TYR A 450 9.43 16.01 36.94
N VAL A 451 9.93 14.94 37.57
CA VAL A 451 10.07 14.88 39.04
C VAL A 451 11.02 15.95 39.55
N THR A 452 12.13 16.18 38.83
CA THR A 452 13.11 17.22 39.20
C THR A 452 12.46 18.61 39.19
N LYS A 453 11.68 18.92 38.15
CA LYS A 453 10.94 20.20 38.05
C LYS A 453 9.92 20.35 39.17
N LYS A 454 9.19 19.29 39.52
CA LYS A 454 8.21 19.30 40.61
C LYS A 454 8.87 19.54 41.97
N LEU A 455 9.99 18.87 42.25
CA LEU A 455 10.77 19.08 43.48
C LEU A 455 11.32 20.51 43.60
N GLN A 456 11.76 21.10 42.48
CA GLN A 456 12.19 22.50 42.45
C GLN A 456 11.05 23.46 42.76
N GLN A 457 9.85 23.22 42.22
CA GLN A 457 8.66 24.03 42.48
C GLN A 457 8.20 23.94 43.94
N GLU A 458 8.37 22.78 44.58
CA GLU A 458 8.07 22.57 46.00
C GLU A 458 9.18 23.11 46.94
N GLY A 459 10.20 23.79 46.42
CA GLY A 459 11.24 24.46 47.22
C GLY A 459 12.35 23.53 47.74
N PHE A 460 12.40 22.28 47.29
CA PHE A 460 13.40 21.31 47.73
C PHE A 460 14.63 21.34 46.81
N ALA A 461 15.62 22.19 47.13
CA ALA A 461 16.88 22.26 46.40
C ALA A 461 18.03 21.52 47.11
N SER A 462 18.53 20.49 46.43
CA SER A 462 19.89 19.93 46.48
C SER A 462 20.23 18.75 47.43
N HIS A 463 20.83 17.75 46.78
CA HIS A 463 21.80 16.74 47.22
C HIS A 463 21.52 15.68 48.29
N GLY A 464 20.40 15.70 49.03
CA GLY A 464 20.16 14.69 50.09
C GLY A 464 19.24 13.51 49.78
N ASP A 465 18.31 13.64 48.82
CA ASP A 465 17.05 12.88 48.91
C ASP A 465 16.82 11.87 47.76
N SER A 466 17.82 10.99 47.52
CA SER A 466 17.76 9.96 46.48
C SER A 466 16.57 9.02 46.65
N GLN A 467 16.24 8.67 47.90
CA GLN A 467 15.08 7.87 48.27
C GLN A 467 13.78 8.58 47.87
N ARG A 468 13.60 9.86 48.23
CA ARG A 468 12.38 10.62 47.93
C ARG A 468 12.19 10.87 46.45
N ARG A 469 13.27 11.14 45.69
CA ARG A 469 13.22 11.20 44.22
C ARG A 469 12.70 9.91 43.62
N ARG A 470 13.20 8.77 44.10
CA ARG A 470 12.77 7.44 43.65
C ARG A 470 11.29 7.19 43.97
N THR A 471 10.85 7.52 45.19
CA THR A 471 9.44 7.38 45.59
C THR A 471 8.51 8.28 44.77
N LEU A 472 8.89 9.53 44.52
CA LEU A 472 8.10 10.45 43.69
C LEU A 472 8.04 9.99 42.24
N LEU A 473 9.16 9.48 41.69
CA LEU A 473 9.19 8.90 40.35
C LEU A 473 8.22 7.73 40.24
N GLN A 474 8.29 6.77 41.16
CA GLN A 474 7.38 5.63 41.21
C GLN A 474 5.90 6.07 41.28
N LYS A 475 5.60 7.05 42.15
CA LYS A 475 4.25 7.59 42.28
C LYS A 475 3.77 8.26 40.99
N CYS A 476 4.61 9.07 40.33
CA CYS A 476 4.24 9.74 39.09
C CYS A 476 4.02 8.74 37.95
N THR A 477 4.89 7.73 37.82
CA THR A 477 4.73 6.66 36.83
C THR A 477 3.44 5.89 37.07
N ALA A 478 3.16 5.48 38.31
CA ALA A 478 1.94 4.75 38.66
C ALA A 478 0.66 5.57 38.38
N MET A 479 0.65 6.86 38.74
CA MET A 479 -0.49 7.74 38.46
C MET A 479 -0.72 7.92 36.95
N ARG A 480 0.35 8.05 36.16
CA ARG A 480 0.23 8.10 34.69
C ARG A 480 -0.32 6.80 34.13
N GLU A 481 0.19 5.65 34.59
CA GLU A 481 -0.28 4.33 34.14
C GLU A 481 -1.76 4.13 34.47
N GLU A 482 -2.20 4.54 35.66
CA GLU A 482 -3.61 4.51 36.07
C GLU A 482 -4.49 5.36 35.15
N ARG A 483 -4.10 6.61 34.87
CA ARG A 483 -4.81 7.49 33.93
C ARG A 483 -4.88 6.92 32.52
N ILE A 484 -3.74 6.46 32.00
CA ILE A 484 -3.66 5.82 30.69
C ILE A 484 -4.59 4.61 30.64
N GLN A 485 -4.60 3.76 31.67
CA GLN A 485 -5.45 2.59 31.71
C GLN A 485 -6.94 2.94 31.74
N GLY A 486 -7.33 3.94 32.55
CA GLY A 486 -8.70 4.45 32.58
C GLY A 486 -9.14 5.04 31.23
N PHE A 487 -8.28 5.84 30.59
CA PHE A 487 -8.50 6.36 29.25
C PHE A 487 -8.69 5.25 28.21
N LEU A 488 -7.82 4.22 28.21
CA LEU A 488 -7.90 3.13 27.24
C LEU A 488 -9.17 2.30 27.39
N GLN A 489 -9.65 2.10 28.63
CA GLN A 489 -10.93 1.45 28.89
C GLN A 489 -12.10 2.28 28.34
N ALA A 490 -12.09 3.60 28.57
CA ALA A 490 -13.10 4.50 28.02
C ALA A 490 -13.09 4.55 26.49
N LEU A 491 -11.89 4.55 25.89
CA LEU A 491 -11.71 4.51 24.44
C LEU A 491 -12.22 3.19 23.84
N GLU A 492 -11.93 2.06 24.47
CA GLU A 492 -12.43 0.76 24.02
C GLU A 492 -13.96 0.69 24.10
N HIS A 493 -14.55 1.18 25.21
CA HIS A 493 -16.00 1.29 25.34
C HIS A 493 -16.61 2.16 24.22
N LYS A 494 -16.04 3.33 23.95
CA LYS A 494 -16.46 4.23 22.87
C LYS A 494 -16.44 3.54 21.49
N ARG A 495 -15.43 2.70 21.23
CA ARG A 495 -15.29 1.95 19.97
C ARG A 495 -16.31 0.82 19.85
N VAL A 496 -16.55 0.07 20.92
CA VAL A 496 -17.56 -1.00 20.93
C VAL A 496 -18.96 -0.41 20.77
N ASP A 497 -19.28 0.67 21.48
CA ASP A 497 -20.55 1.40 21.40
C ASP A 497 -20.83 1.94 19.98
N PHE A 498 -19.80 2.30 19.21
CA PHE A 498 -19.97 2.65 17.79
C PHE A 498 -20.54 1.48 16.97
N PHE A 499 -19.98 0.28 17.10
CA PHE A 499 -20.46 -0.90 16.36
C PHE A 499 -21.81 -1.40 16.86
N GLU A 500 -22.04 -1.39 18.17
CA GLU A 500 -23.32 -1.83 18.75
C GLU A 500 -24.47 -0.93 18.31
N ARG A 501 -24.28 0.40 18.29
CA ARG A 501 -25.30 1.34 17.77
C ARG A 501 -25.62 1.12 16.30
N LEU A 502 -24.63 0.83 15.46
CA LEU A 502 -24.87 0.52 14.05
C LEU A 502 -25.76 -0.73 13.88
N CYS A 503 -25.60 -1.74 14.73
CA CYS A 503 -26.45 -2.93 14.68
C CYS A 503 -27.86 -2.72 15.24
N MET A 504 -28.07 -1.74 16.13
CA MET A 504 -29.39 -1.46 16.73
C MET A 504 -30.32 -0.68 15.82
N VAL A 505 -29.81 0.08 14.86
CA VAL A 505 -30.64 0.87 13.91
C VAL A 505 -31.40 -0.03 12.93
N SER A 506 -30.97 -1.28 12.75
CA SER A 506 -31.54 -2.26 11.82
C SER A 506 -32.48 -3.29 12.46
N ALA A 507 -32.66 -3.26 13.79
CA ALA A 507 -33.53 -4.15 14.56
C ALA A 507 -34.84 -3.44 14.94
#